data_AF-A0A7W1QBN3-F1
#
_entry.id   AF-A0A7W1QBN3-F1
#
_cell.length_a   1.000
_cell.length_b   1.000
_cell.length_c   1.000
_cell.angle_alpha   90.00
_cell.angle_beta   90.00
_cell.angle_gamma   90.00
#
_symmetry.space_group_name_H-M   'P 1'
#
loop_
_entity.id
_entity.type
_entity.pdbx_description
1 polymer ?
#
loop_
_entity_poly.entity_id
_entity_poly.type
_entity_poly.pdbx_seq_one_letter_code
_entity_poly.pdbx_strand_id
1 'polypeptide(L)'
;MADRRPTLLHSCARAATAAEARFRVDYPNSTRRASRIIGLDDQAVSLLEALAEQPWQGARFLTYEAPTPSADEAQQDAVMRSLDGVETRLSDELDGADVAVMVATGDRGAEAASIIGRACFSRRIMTAGLVVRDGGSPDDAVNALRPYASVLVVSADELFIRDVLMALRA
;
A
#
# COMPACT_ATOMS: atom_id res chain seq x y z
N MET A 1 52.87 -29.77 14.20
CA MET A 1 52.54 -29.34 12.82
C MET A 1 51.05 -28.99 12.81
N ALA A 2 50.72 -27.71 12.92
CA ALA A 2 49.34 -27.26 13.14
C ALA A 2 48.52 -27.34 11.86
N ASP A 3 47.41 -28.06 11.92
CA ASP A 3 46.44 -28.25 10.85
C ASP A 3 45.74 -26.91 10.54
N ARG A 4 46.07 -26.33 9.39
CA ARG A 4 45.62 -25.03 8.94
C ARG A 4 44.27 -25.21 8.24
N ARG A 5 43.17 -25.23 9.00
CA ARG A 5 41.82 -25.27 8.42
C ARG A 5 41.55 -23.97 7.67
N PRO A 6 41.35 -24.00 6.33
CA PRO A 6 41.03 -22.79 5.58
C PRO A 6 39.61 -22.34 5.94
N THR A 7 39.48 -21.16 6.53
CA THR A 7 38.21 -20.61 7.06
C THR A 7 37.32 -19.92 6.02
N LEU A 8 37.59 -20.02 4.71
CA LEU A 8 36.96 -19.14 3.72
C LEU A 8 36.18 -19.84 2.59
N LEU A 9 35.69 -21.07 2.75
CA LEU A 9 34.95 -21.76 1.67
C LEU A 9 33.60 -22.39 2.07
N HIS A 10 33.19 -22.43 3.34
CA HIS A 10 32.20 -23.42 3.76
C HIS A 10 30.73 -22.98 3.83
N SER A 11 30.41 -21.68 3.88
CA SER A 11 29.01 -21.21 3.95
C SER A 11 28.44 -20.85 2.58
N CYS A 12 29.15 -20.04 1.77
CA CYS A 12 28.69 -19.65 0.43
C CYS A 12 28.60 -20.86 -0.51
N ALA A 13 29.55 -21.80 -0.43
CA ALA A 13 29.52 -23.02 -1.22
C ALA A 13 28.33 -23.93 -0.84
N ARG A 14 27.97 -24.00 0.46
CA ARG A 14 26.79 -24.76 0.92
C ARG A 14 25.50 -24.12 0.41
N ALA A 15 25.37 -22.79 0.52
CA ALA A 15 24.20 -22.02 0.07
C ALA A 15 23.94 -22.08 -1.46
N ALA A 16 24.92 -22.52 -2.24
CA ALA A 16 24.81 -22.72 -3.68
C ALA A 16 24.49 -24.18 -4.09
N THR A 17 24.38 -25.11 -3.15
CA THR A 17 24.08 -26.51 -3.45
C THR A 17 22.62 -26.72 -3.86
N ALA A 18 22.35 -27.76 -4.65
CA ALA A 18 20.98 -28.16 -5.00
C ALA A 18 20.11 -28.52 -3.78
N ALA A 19 20.73 -29.04 -2.72
CA ALA A 19 20.04 -29.35 -1.45
C ALA A 19 19.57 -28.09 -0.70
N GLU A 20 20.29 -26.97 -0.83
CA GLU A 20 19.89 -25.66 -0.30
C GLU A 20 18.99 -24.89 -1.28
N ALA A 21 19.09 -25.16 -2.59
CA ALA A 21 18.30 -24.48 -3.61
C ALA A 21 16.78 -24.68 -3.43
N ARG A 22 16.33 -25.82 -2.87
CA ARG A 22 14.90 -26.07 -2.56
C ARG A 22 14.31 -25.14 -1.50
N PHE A 23 15.16 -24.48 -0.71
CA PHE A 23 14.73 -23.51 0.30
C PHE A 23 14.80 -22.07 -0.25
N ARG A 24 15.22 -21.89 -1.51
CA ARG A 24 15.13 -20.58 -2.16
C ARG A 24 13.66 -20.26 -2.37
N VAL A 25 13.33 -19.00 -2.11
CA VAL A 25 12.05 -18.44 -2.49
C VAL A 25 12.07 -18.35 -4.02
N ASP A 26 11.48 -19.35 -4.68
CA ASP A 26 11.30 -19.38 -6.14
C ASP A 26 10.26 -18.35 -6.62
N TYR A 27 9.56 -17.71 -5.67
CA TYR A 27 8.72 -16.56 -5.96
C TYR A 27 9.61 -15.35 -6.26
N PRO A 28 9.60 -14.82 -7.49
CA PRO A 28 10.37 -13.63 -7.78
C PRO A 28 9.86 -12.50 -6.89
N ASN A 29 10.71 -11.83 -6.12
CA ASN A 29 10.39 -10.51 -5.57
C ASN A 29 10.12 -9.45 -6.68
N SER A 30 10.18 -9.86 -7.95
CA SER A 30 9.93 -9.09 -9.16
C SER A 30 8.55 -9.33 -9.78
N THR A 31 7.67 -10.14 -9.20
CA THR A 31 6.27 -10.20 -9.65
C THR A 31 5.61 -8.85 -9.40
N ARG A 32 4.92 -8.30 -10.41
CA ARG A 32 4.29 -6.97 -10.32
C ARG A 32 3.25 -6.98 -9.21
N ARG A 33 3.30 -6.01 -8.30
CA ARG A 33 2.30 -5.86 -7.24
C ARG A 33 1.09 -5.13 -7.80
N ALA A 34 -0.08 -5.76 -7.74
CA ALA A 34 -1.34 -5.10 -8.00
C ALA A 34 -1.59 -4.09 -6.87
N SER A 35 -1.27 -2.83 -7.14
CA SER A 35 -1.31 -1.76 -6.13
C SER A 35 -2.58 -0.95 -6.29
N ARG A 36 -3.26 -0.66 -5.19
CA ARG A 36 -4.42 0.25 -5.13
C ARG A 36 -4.00 1.51 -4.40
N ILE A 37 -3.95 2.64 -5.09
CA ILE A 37 -3.64 3.94 -4.52
C ILE A 37 -4.95 4.67 -4.34
N ILE A 38 -5.27 5.02 -3.10
CA ILE A 38 -6.59 5.52 -2.71
C ILE A 38 -6.45 6.90 -2.08
N GLY A 39 -7.08 7.89 -2.69
CA GLY A 39 -7.20 9.25 -2.14
C GLY A 39 -8.34 9.33 -1.14
N LEU A 40 -8.05 9.84 0.06
CA LEU A 40 -9.01 9.92 1.16
C LEU A 40 -9.70 11.29 1.30
N ASP A 41 -9.16 12.33 0.67
CA ASP A 41 -9.71 13.68 0.66
C ASP A 41 -9.46 14.38 -0.69
N ASP A 42 -10.16 15.49 -0.95
CA ASP A 42 -10.14 16.16 -2.24
C ASP A 42 -8.73 16.54 -2.73
N GLN A 43 -7.86 16.98 -1.82
CA GLN A 43 -6.51 17.39 -2.19
C GLN A 43 -5.61 16.18 -2.44
N ALA A 44 -5.76 15.10 -1.67
CA ALA A 44 -5.12 13.83 -1.99
C ALA A 44 -5.54 13.36 -3.39
N VAL A 45 -6.82 13.50 -3.76
CA VAL A 45 -7.32 13.16 -5.11
C VAL A 45 -6.63 14.00 -6.19
N SER A 46 -6.52 15.32 -6.00
CA SER A 46 -5.78 16.18 -6.93
C SER A 46 -4.30 15.78 -7.07
N LEU A 47 -3.65 15.35 -5.98
CA LEU A 47 -2.29 14.81 -6.03
C LEU A 47 -2.24 13.49 -6.83
N LEU A 48 -3.22 12.61 -6.65
CA LEU A 48 -3.30 11.36 -7.41
C LEU A 48 -3.55 11.58 -8.90
N GLU A 49 -4.38 12.55 -9.27
CA GLU A 49 -4.61 12.94 -10.67
C GLU A 49 -3.30 13.39 -11.33
N ALA A 50 -2.52 14.25 -10.67
CA ALA A 50 -1.22 14.71 -11.16
C ALA A 50 -0.20 13.55 -11.26
N LEU A 51 -0.26 12.58 -10.33
CA LEU A 51 0.61 11.40 -10.38
C LEU A 51 0.23 10.45 -11.50
N ALA A 52 -1.06 10.29 -11.78
CA ALA A 52 -1.58 9.38 -12.80
C ALA A 52 -1.18 9.75 -14.24
N GLU A 53 -0.71 10.98 -14.48
CA GLU A 53 -0.12 11.38 -15.76
C GLU A 53 1.16 10.60 -16.11
N GLN A 54 1.81 9.97 -15.12
CA GLN A 54 2.98 9.11 -15.31
C GLN A 54 2.60 7.65 -15.58
N PRO A 55 3.40 6.89 -16.36
CA PRO A 55 3.13 5.48 -16.59
C PRO A 55 3.48 4.65 -15.34
N TRP A 56 2.47 4.07 -14.71
CA TRP A 56 2.61 3.16 -13.57
C TRP A 56 2.33 1.71 -13.98
N GLN A 57 3.07 0.74 -13.43
CA GLN A 57 2.95 -0.68 -13.73
C GLN A 57 2.12 -1.46 -12.69
N GLY A 58 0.79 -1.41 -12.82
CA GLY A 58 -0.11 -2.20 -11.97
C GLY A 58 -0.69 -1.42 -10.78
N ALA A 59 -0.36 -0.14 -10.67
CA ALA A 59 -1.12 0.85 -9.93
C ALA A 59 -2.53 1.06 -10.53
N ARG A 60 -3.54 1.06 -9.67
CA ARG A 60 -4.83 1.69 -9.95
C ARG A 60 -5.08 2.80 -8.95
N PHE A 61 -5.46 3.96 -9.48
CA PHE A 61 -5.79 5.14 -8.69
C PHE A 61 -7.29 5.19 -8.46
N LEU A 62 -7.69 5.32 -7.20
CA LEU A 62 -9.07 5.29 -6.75
C LEU A 62 -9.32 6.45 -5.80
N THR A 63 -10.56 6.92 -5.78
CA THR A 63 -11.07 7.95 -4.88
C THR A 63 -12.17 7.33 -4.04
N TYR A 64 -12.12 7.55 -2.74
CA TYR A 64 -13.23 7.19 -1.86
C TYR A 64 -14.41 8.14 -2.07
N GLU A 65 -15.61 7.60 -2.30
CA GLU A 65 -16.82 8.41 -2.47
C GLU A 65 -17.70 8.40 -1.23
N ALA A 66 -18.15 7.21 -0.83
CA ALA A 66 -19.13 7.05 0.22
C ALA A 66 -19.11 5.63 0.81
N PRO A 67 -19.50 5.45 2.07
CA PRO A 67 -19.72 4.13 2.64
C PRO A 67 -20.99 3.52 2.04
N THR A 68 -20.96 2.22 1.76
CA THR A 68 -22.18 1.47 1.44
C THR A 68 -22.91 1.13 2.75
N PRO A 69 -24.24 1.28 2.83
CA PRO A 69 -24.99 0.94 4.03
C PRO A 69 -24.86 -0.56 4.34
N SER A 70 -24.32 -0.87 5.51
CA SER A 70 -24.21 -2.22 6.06
C SER A 70 -24.69 -2.24 7.50
N ALA A 71 -25.36 -3.31 7.91
CA ALA A 71 -25.76 -3.52 9.31
C ALA A 71 -24.60 -3.97 10.21
N ASP A 72 -23.50 -4.44 9.60
CA ASP A 72 -22.29 -4.90 10.28
C ASP A 72 -21.10 -4.05 9.83
N GLU A 73 -20.47 -3.37 10.79
CA GLU A 73 -19.27 -2.55 10.56
C GLU A 73 -18.12 -3.38 9.98
N ALA A 74 -18.00 -4.66 10.37
CA ALA A 74 -16.96 -5.55 9.86
C ALA A 74 -17.11 -5.89 8.36
N GLN A 75 -18.34 -5.81 7.85
CA GLN A 75 -18.69 -6.00 6.44
C GLN A 75 -18.99 -4.69 5.71
N GLN A 76 -18.70 -3.55 6.34
CA GLN A 76 -18.85 -2.25 5.72
C GLN A 76 -17.97 -2.16 4.47
N ASP A 77 -18.63 -1.86 3.36
CA ASP A 77 -18.02 -1.68 2.06
C ASP A 77 -18.05 -0.19 1.69
N ALA A 78 -17.36 0.19 0.62
CA ALA A 78 -17.35 1.55 0.13
C ALA A 78 -17.50 1.61 -1.38
N VAL A 79 -18.12 2.69 -1.83
CA VAL A 79 -18.14 3.09 -3.23
C VAL A 79 -16.83 3.81 -3.52
N MET A 80 -16.14 3.33 -4.55
CA MET A 80 -14.87 3.85 -5.03
C MET A 80 -15.05 4.36 -6.45
N ARG A 81 -14.35 5.45 -6.80
CA ARG A 81 -14.32 5.98 -8.15
C ARG A 81 -12.90 5.91 -8.71
N SER A 82 -12.71 5.27 -9.85
CA SER A 82 -11.45 5.35 -10.61
C SER A 82 -11.25 6.77 -11.16
N LEU A 83 -10.01 7.17 -11.44
CA LEU A 83 -9.74 8.45 -12.11
C LEU A 83 -10.41 8.57 -13.49
N ASP A 84 -10.72 7.44 -14.14
CA ASP A 84 -11.49 7.38 -15.39
C ASP A 84 -13.01 7.63 -15.18
N GLY A 85 -13.44 7.90 -13.94
CA GLY A 85 -14.83 8.12 -13.57
C GLY A 85 -15.67 6.85 -13.37
N VAL A 86 -15.07 5.66 -13.47
CA VAL A 86 -15.78 4.39 -13.26
C VAL A 86 -16.01 4.16 -11.77
N GLU A 87 -17.28 4.01 -11.40
CA GLU A 87 -17.69 3.61 -10.06
C GLU A 87 -17.52 2.10 -9.86
N THR A 88 -16.96 1.71 -8.72
CA THR A 88 -16.63 0.33 -8.35
C THR A 88 -16.82 0.14 -6.84
N ARG A 89 -16.89 -1.10 -6.38
CA ARG A 89 -16.91 -1.42 -4.96
C ARG A 89 -15.50 -1.63 -4.44
N LEU A 90 -15.24 -1.19 -3.22
CA LEU A 90 -13.98 -1.44 -2.54
C LEU A 90 -13.69 -2.93 -2.44
N SER A 91 -14.71 -3.77 -2.18
CA SER A 91 -14.55 -5.23 -2.16
C SER A 91 -13.94 -5.79 -3.44
N ASP A 92 -14.37 -5.27 -4.59
CA ASP A 92 -14.01 -5.78 -5.91
C ASP A 92 -12.61 -5.28 -6.29
N GLU A 93 -12.28 -4.04 -5.96
CA GLU A 93 -10.96 -3.47 -6.19
C GLU A 93 -9.87 -4.13 -5.34
N LEU A 94 -10.21 -4.55 -4.12
CA LEU A 94 -9.31 -5.28 -3.23
C LEU A 94 -9.14 -6.75 -3.64
N ASP A 95 -9.98 -7.30 -4.51
CA ASP A 95 -9.79 -8.66 -5.02
C ASP A 95 -8.55 -8.70 -5.92
N GLY A 96 -7.61 -9.57 -5.57
CA GLY A 96 -6.30 -9.65 -6.23
C GLY A 96 -5.37 -8.46 -5.99
N ALA A 97 -5.65 -7.56 -5.03
CA ALA A 97 -4.73 -6.50 -4.65
C ALA A 97 -3.66 -7.03 -3.67
N ASP A 98 -2.39 -6.70 -3.93
CA ASP A 98 -1.27 -7.06 -3.05
C ASP A 98 -1.00 -5.99 -1.99
N VAL A 99 -1.21 -4.73 -2.37
CA VAL A 99 -0.90 -3.54 -1.57
C VAL A 99 -1.98 -2.48 -1.77
N ALA A 100 -2.43 -1.89 -0.67
CA ALA A 100 -3.27 -0.70 -0.65
C ALA A 100 -2.47 0.48 -0.05
N VAL A 101 -2.34 1.55 -0.81
CA VAL A 101 -1.71 2.80 -0.40
C VAL A 101 -2.81 3.84 -0.19
N MET A 102 -3.05 4.23 1.06
CA MET A 102 -4.02 5.27 1.40
C MET A 102 -3.30 6.61 1.54
N VAL A 103 -3.78 7.63 0.82
CA VAL A 103 -3.20 8.97 0.79
C VAL A 103 -4.20 9.95 1.41
N ALA A 104 -3.77 10.66 2.45
CA ALA A 104 -4.52 11.76 3.05
C ALA A 104 -3.66 13.02 3.09
N THR A 105 -4.30 14.18 3.02
CA THR A 105 -3.67 15.48 3.23
C THR A 105 -4.17 16.20 4.48
N GLY A 106 -5.33 15.80 5.01
CA GLY A 106 -5.90 16.31 6.25
C GLY A 106 -6.80 15.30 6.96
N ASP A 107 -7.61 15.80 7.91
CA ASP A 107 -8.44 14.96 8.79
C ASP A 107 -9.73 14.42 8.14
N ARG A 108 -10.17 15.00 7.01
CA ARG A 108 -11.42 14.62 6.34
C ARG A 108 -11.45 13.15 5.89
N GLY A 109 -10.28 12.53 5.74
CA GLY A 109 -10.14 11.14 5.32
C GLY A 109 -10.29 10.08 6.42
N ALA A 110 -10.55 10.44 7.68
CA ALA A 110 -10.51 9.49 8.79
C ALA A 110 -11.55 8.35 8.71
N GLU A 111 -12.78 8.64 8.28
CA GLU A 111 -13.83 7.62 8.07
C GLU A 111 -13.43 6.65 6.96
N ALA A 112 -13.04 7.19 5.80
CA ALA A 112 -12.57 6.43 4.65
C ALA A 112 -11.38 5.52 5.03
N ALA A 113 -10.40 6.07 5.75
CA ALA A 113 -9.24 5.35 6.24
C ALA A 113 -9.61 4.15 7.13
N SER A 114 -10.59 4.31 8.01
CA SER A 114 -11.04 3.25 8.90
C SER A 114 -11.73 2.12 8.13
N ILE A 115 -12.61 2.46 7.18
CA ILE A 115 -13.34 1.49 6.36
C ILE A 115 -12.36 0.71 5.47
N ILE A 116 -11.50 1.42 4.74
CA ILE A 116 -10.53 0.82 3.82
C ILE A 116 -9.49 0.01 4.60
N GLY A 117 -8.95 0.55 5.69
CA GLY A 117 -7.98 -0.11 6.55
C GLY A 117 -8.52 -1.43 7.12
N ARG A 118 -9.75 -1.43 7.63
CA ARG A 118 -10.42 -2.65 8.12
C ARG A 118 -10.64 -3.68 7.00
N ALA A 119 -11.06 -3.23 5.82
CA ALA A 119 -11.26 -4.10 4.65
C ALA A 119 -9.94 -4.73 4.15
N CYS A 120 -8.83 -3.99 4.20
CA CYS A 120 -7.50 -4.51 3.86
C CYS A 120 -7.00 -5.50 4.92
N PHE A 121 -7.17 -5.16 6.21
CA PHE A 121 -6.74 -5.98 7.33
C PHE A 121 -7.42 -7.36 7.32
N SER A 122 -8.73 -7.42 7.10
CA SER A 122 -9.48 -8.69 7.04
C SER A 122 -9.04 -9.58 5.86
N ARG A 123 -8.55 -8.97 4.77
CA ARG A 123 -8.05 -9.65 3.57
C ARG A 123 -6.55 -9.92 3.58
N ARG A 124 -5.83 -9.48 4.62
CA ARG A 124 -4.35 -9.56 4.75
C ARG A 124 -3.60 -8.84 3.62
N ILE A 125 -4.18 -7.76 3.12
CA ILE A 125 -3.56 -6.89 2.12
C ILE A 125 -2.61 -5.95 2.85
N MET A 126 -1.39 -5.76 2.33
CA MET A 126 -0.45 -4.82 2.94
C MET A 126 -0.98 -3.41 2.81
N THR A 127 -1.10 -2.70 3.93
CA THR A 127 -1.59 -1.33 3.96
C THR A 127 -0.45 -0.36 4.23
N ALA A 128 -0.25 0.60 3.34
CA ALA A 128 0.63 1.74 3.55
C ALA A 128 -0.22 3.01 3.68
N GLY A 129 -0.07 3.73 4.78
CA GLY A 129 -0.67 5.05 4.96
C GLY A 129 0.36 6.13 4.65
N LEU A 130 0.01 7.07 3.79
CA LEU A 130 0.81 8.24 3.49
C LEU A 130 -0.01 9.50 3.75
N VAL A 131 0.51 10.33 4.64
CA VAL A 131 -0.13 11.56 5.06
C VAL A 131 0.77 12.73 4.66
N VAL A 132 0.29 13.59 3.77
CA VAL A 132 1.00 14.79 3.30
C VAL A 132 0.42 16.00 4.01
N ARG A 133 1.20 16.69 4.84
CA ARG A 133 0.69 17.81 5.64
C ARG A 133 0.46 19.05 4.75
N ASP A 134 -0.79 19.44 4.55
CA ASP A 134 -1.14 20.75 3.99
C ASP A 134 -1.67 21.71 5.08
N GLY A 135 -0.75 22.27 5.86
CA GLY A 135 -1.04 23.35 6.83
C GLY A 135 -1.91 23.00 8.05
N GLY A 136 -2.71 21.92 8.00
CA GLY A 136 -3.53 21.39 9.09
C GLY A 136 -2.87 20.28 9.91
N SER A 137 -3.54 19.85 10.98
CA SER A 137 -3.20 18.59 11.67
C SER A 137 -3.90 17.45 10.93
N PRO A 138 -3.21 16.35 10.58
CA PRO A 138 -3.84 15.16 10.02
C PRO A 138 -4.00 14.05 11.08
N ASP A 139 -4.18 14.43 12.35
CA ASP A 139 -4.14 13.52 13.49
C ASP A 139 -5.25 12.47 13.43
N ASP A 140 -6.44 12.82 12.96
CA ASP A 140 -7.58 11.91 12.89
C ASP A 140 -7.37 10.86 11.80
N ALA A 141 -6.87 11.27 10.64
CA ALA A 141 -6.49 10.34 9.57
C ALA A 141 -5.36 9.41 10.02
N VAL A 142 -4.33 9.93 10.69
CA VAL A 142 -3.22 9.14 11.25
C VAL A 142 -3.74 8.14 12.29
N ASN A 143 -4.61 8.57 13.20
CA ASN A 143 -5.17 7.72 14.26
C ASN A 143 -6.08 6.64 13.68
N ALA A 144 -6.84 6.94 12.62
CA ALA A 144 -7.67 5.95 11.91
C ALA A 144 -6.83 4.93 11.14
N LEU A 145 -5.70 5.34 10.57
CA LEU A 145 -4.79 4.46 9.82
C LEU A 145 -3.92 3.57 10.72
N ARG A 146 -3.49 4.08 11.89
CA ARG A 146 -2.51 3.43 12.77
C ARG A 146 -2.82 1.96 13.12
N PRO A 147 -4.07 1.53 13.37
CA PRO A 147 -4.36 0.14 13.70
C PRO A 147 -4.16 -0.84 12.55
N TYR A 148 -4.26 -0.36 11.30
CA TYR A 148 -4.31 -1.20 10.10
C TYR A 148 -3.06 -1.06 9.22
N ALA A 149 -2.38 0.08 9.28
CA ALA A 149 -1.20 0.37 8.47
C ALA A 149 0.01 -0.48 8.90
N SER A 150 0.59 -1.20 7.95
CA SER A 150 1.89 -1.87 8.10
C SER A 150 3.04 -0.86 8.08
N VAL A 151 2.86 0.22 7.32
CA VAL A 151 3.78 1.35 7.22
C VAL A 151 2.92 2.62 7.23
N LEU A 152 3.29 3.59 8.06
CA LEU A 152 2.62 4.90 8.12
C LEU A 152 3.70 5.98 8.02
N VAL A 153 3.58 6.85 7.02
CA VAL A 153 4.50 7.97 6.81
C VAL A 153 3.74 9.27 6.83
N VAL A 154 4.27 10.24 7.57
CA VAL A 154 3.79 11.61 7.59
C VAL A 154 4.90 12.48 7.01
N SER A 155 4.65 13.13 5.88
CA SER A 155 5.59 14.01 5.19
C SER A 155 4.98 15.39 4.99
N ALA A 156 5.81 16.42 4.88
CA ALA A 156 5.38 17.74 4.39
C ALA A 156 5.70 17.93 2.90
N ASP A 157 6.34 16.94 2.28
CA ASP A 157 6.73 16.94 0.87
C ASP A 157 5.72 16.15 0.05
N GLU A 158 5.02 16.83 -0.87
CA GLU A 158 4.07 16.24 -1.81
C GLU A 158 4.74 15.26 -2.79
N LEU A 159 6.02 15.47 -3.11
CA LEU A 159 6.78 14.59 -3.99
C LEU A 159 7.09 13.23 -3.34
N PHE A 160 6.94 13.12 -2.02
CA PHE A 160 7.20 11.89 -1.29
C PHE A 160 6.28 10.74 -1.75
N ILE A 161 5.02 11.03 -2.11
CA ILE A 161 4.10 10.02 -2.64
C ILE A 161 4.71 9.38 -3.89
N ARG A 162 5.23 10.21 -4.80
CA ARG A 162 5.87 9.75 -6.03
C ARG A 162 7.05 8.84 -5.73
N ASP A 163 7.92 9.24 -4.83
CA ASP A 163 9.13 8.49 -4.48
C ASP A 163 8.79 7.13 -3.86
N VAL A 164 7.77 7.08 -3.00
CA VAL A 164 7.27 5.83 -2.42
C VAL A 164 6.66 4.92 -3.50
N LEU A 165 5.84 5.45 -4.40
CA LEU A 165 5.24 4.66 -5.47
C LEU A 165 6.31 4.13 -6.43
N MET A 166 7.34 4.92 -6.76
CA MET A 166 8.50 4.45 -7.53
C MET A 166 9.26 3.34 -6.79
N ALA A 167 9.44 3.47 -5.47
CA ALA A 167 10.10 2.45 -4.66
C ALA A 167 9.28 1.15 -4.57
N LEU A 168 7.94 1.25 -4.53
CA LEU A 168 7.01 0.12 -4.58
C LEU A 168 6.92 -0.52 -5.98
N ARG A 169 7.52 0.12 -7.00
CA ARG A 169 7.47 -0.29 -8.41
C ARG A 169 6.03 -0.41 -8.90
N ALA A 170 5.20 0.53 -8.47
CA ALA A 170 3.80 0.62 -8.82
C ALA A 170 3.57 0.91 -10.31
#